data_AF-A0A514LF42-F1
#
_entry.id   AF-A0A514LF42-F1
#
_cell.length_a   1.000
_cell.length_b   1.000
_cell.length_c   1.000
_cell.angle_alpha   90.00
_cell.angle_beta   90.00
_cell.angle_gamma   90.00
#
_symmetry.space_group_name_H-M   'P 1'
#
loop_
_entity.id
_entity.type
_entity.pdbx_description
1 polymer ?
#
loop_
_entity_poly.entity_id
_entity_poly.type
_entity_poly.pdbx_seq_one_letter_code
_entity_poly.pdbx_strand_id
1 'polypeptide(L)'
;MQMMNQEQDHLWESVRILSQIDAQKAQAVFKATIEKSLQQMGMRLPVFVKFPLSIPSEERLFQLREIEKKMRDAYADGKTEVAYEHLVEYIQQLSQMAEDPSRIQKKLLASLLASRNTVSQADVDYYTPNEAAKKLGLSDQTIRRMCENKKFPRAYKTQGGHWRIPQDSFITTPVQDNTAEALMSQIDHKNREAGDVDEFDL
;
A
#
# COMPACT_ATOMS: atom_id res chain seq x y z
N MET A 1 -6.84 -8.87 -9.12
CA MET A 1 -6.89 -9.89 -8.04
C MET A 1 -6.14 -11.18 -8.41
N GLN A 2 -6.38 -11.84 -9.56
CA GLN A 2 -5.73 -13.12 -9.89
C GLN A 2 -4.18 -13.11 -9.90
N MET A 3 -3.55 -12.06 -10.44
CA MET A 3 -2.08 -11.95 -10.49
C MET A 3 -1.43 -11.82 -9.10
N MET A 4 -2.06 -11.07 -8.19
CA MET A 4 -1.56 -10.91 -6.81
C MET A 4 -1.68 -12.19 -5.98
N ASN A 5 -2.67 -13.04 -6.28
CA ASN A 5 -2.79 -14.36 -5.65
C ASN A 5 -1.69 -15.32 -6.12
N GLN A 6 -1.39 -15.33 -7.42
CA GLN A 6 -0.32 -16.15 -7.98
C GLN A 6 1.06 -15.79 -7.40
N GLU A 7 1.40 -14.49 -7.34
CA GLU A 7 2.66 -14.06 -6.73
C GLU A 7 2.78 -14.48 -5.26
N GLN A 8 1.68 -14.41 -4.51
CA GLN A 8 1.67 -14.76 -3.10
C GLN A 8 1.82 -16.28 -2.90
N ASP A 9 1.19 -17.08 -3.75
CA ASP A 9 1.36 -18.53 -3.76
C ASP A 9 2.81 -18.93 -4.09
N HIS A 10 3.46 -18.22 -5.02
CA HIS A 10 4.87 -18.43 -5.34
C HIS A 10 5.81 -18.10 -4.16
N LEU A 11 5.49 -17.08 -3.36
CA LEU A 11 6.26 -16.75 -2.17
C LEU A 11 6.16 -17.84 -1.10
N TRP A 12 4.94 -18.35 -0.84
CA TRP A 12 4.74 -19.48 0.08
C TRP A 12 5.48 -20.74 -0.38
N GLU A 13 5.46 -21.03 -1.68
CA GLU A 13 6.20 -22.16 -2.25
C GLU A 13 7.71 -21.96 -2.12
N SER A 14 8.19 -20.73 -2.28
CA SER A 14 9.61 -20.39 -2.09
C SER A 14 10.05 -20.60 -0.65
N VAL A 15 9.22 -20.24 0.34
CA VAL A 15 9.48 -20.51 1.76
C VAL A 15 9.60 -22.01 2.01
N ARG A 16 8.68 -22.80 1.44
CA ARG A 16 8.66 -24.27 1.58
C ARG A 16 9.90 -24.93 1.00
N ILE A 17 10.34 -24.50 -0.19
CA ILE A 17 11.55 -25.03 -0.83
C ILE A 17 12.79 -24.63 -0.02
N LEU A 18 12.90 -23.35 0.35
CA LEU A 18 14.07 -22.86 1.06
C LEU A 18 14.20 -23.45 2.46
N SER A 19 13.09 -23.79 3.14
CA SER A 19 13.16 -24.37 4.50
C SER A 19 13.87 -25.73 4.52
N GLN A 20 13.90 -26.42 3.37
CA GLN A 20 14.59 -27.69 3.18
C GLN A 20 16.07 -27.54 2.81
N ILE A 21 16.51 -26.33 2.40
CA ILE A 21 17.84 -26.09 1.83
C ILE A 21 18.67 -25.15 2.71
N ASP A 22 18.10 -24.02 3.13
CA ASP A 22 18.79 -22.93 3.81
C ASP A 22 17.84 -22.23 4.78
N ALA A 23 17.97 -22.56 6.06
CA ALA A 23 17.12 -22.04 7.13
C ALA A 23 17.26 -20.52 7.31
N GLN A 24 18.39 -19.90 6.99
CA GLN A 24 18.50 -18.44 7.11
C GLN A 24 17.77 -17.73 5.98
N LYS A 25 17.91 -18.22 4.74
CA LYS A 25 17.19 -17.66 3.58
C LYS A 25 15.69 -17.91 3.68
N ALA A 26 15.27 -19.09 4.12
CA ALA A 26 13.87 -19.39 4.34
C ALA A 26 13.24 -18.47 5.39
N GLN A 27 13.95 -18.14 6.46
CA GLN A 27 13.46 -17.22 7.48
C GLN A 27 13.28 -15.81 6.93
N ALA A 28 14.22 -15.34 6.09
CA ALA A 28 14.11 -14.04 5.44
C ALA A 28 12.91 -13.97 4.48
N VAL A 29 12.76 -14.97 3.61
CA VAL A 29 11.63 -15.05 2.65
C VAL A 29 10.30 -15.23 3.39
N PHE A 30 10.28 -15.98 4.49
CA PHE A 30 9.08 -16.15 5.32
C PHE A 30 8.61 -14.83 5.93
N LYS A 31 9.53 -14.04 6.51
CA LYS A 31 9.21 -12.70 7.03
C LYS A 31 8.68 -11.78 5.93
N ALA A 32 9.33 -11.77 4.77
CA ALA A 32 8.90 -10.96 3.63
C ALA A 32 7.51 -11.38 3.11
N THR A 33 7.22 -12.68 3.11
CA THR A 33 5.92 -13.23 2.69
C THR A 33 4.81 -12.69 3.59
N ILE A 34 4.98 -12.78 4.91
CA ILE A 34 4.01 -12.29 5.90
C ILE A 34 3.80 -10.78 5.79
N GLU A 35 4.90 -10.02 5.66
CA GLU A 35 4.84 -8.57 5.52
C GLU A 35 4.06 -8.16 4.26
N LYS A 36 4.31 -8.85 3.13
CA LYS A 36 3.57 -8.63 1.89
C LYS A 36 2.08 -8.95 2.04
N SER A 37 1.73 -10.06 2.70
CA SER A 37 0.32 -10.43 2.96
C SER A 37 -0.42 -9.33 3.70
N LEU A 38 0.20 -8.79 4.75
CA LEU A 38 -0.37 -7.72 5.57
C LEU A 38 -0.48 -6.41 4.79
N GLN A 39 0.55 -6.05 4.04
CA GLN A 39 0.57 -4.85 3.22
C GLN A 39 -0.52 -4.85 2.15
N GLN A 40 -0.80 -6.01 1.53
CA GLN A 40 -1.87 -6.16 0.54
C GLN A 40 -3.26 -5.85 1.10
N MET A 41 -3.45 -5.94 2.42
CA MET A 41 -4.69 -5.60 3.11
C MET A 41 -4.65 -4.19 3.74
N GLY A 42 -3.69 -3.36 3.33
CA GLY A 42 -3.52 -2.00 3.87
C GLY A 42 -2.93 -1.95 5.28
N MET A 43 -2.36 -3.06 5.78
CA MET A 43 -1.74 -3.11 7.11
C MET A 43 -0.22 -3.04 6.99
N ARG A 44 0.37 -1.92 7.40
CA ARG A 44 1.82 -1.79 7.53
C ARG A 44 2.23 -2.08 8.97
N LEU A 45 2.97 -3.17 9.17
CA LEU A 45 3.49 -3.55 10.49
C LEU A 45 4.99 -3.27 10.59
N PRO A 46 5.41 -2.08 11.05
CA PRO A 46 6.83 -1.72 11.16
C PRO A 46 7.62 -2.59 12.15
N VAL A 47 6.95 -3.40 12.96
CA VAL A 47 7.58 -4.18 14.03
C VAL A 47 7.91 -5.62 13.61
N PHE A 48 7.36 -6.12 12.49
CA PHE A 48 7.48 -7.54 12.11
C PHE A 48 8.93 -7.98 11.85
N VAL A 49 9.74 -7.11 11.25
CA VAL A 49 11.17 -7.35 10.95
C VAL A 49 11.97 -7.70 12.21
N LYS A 50 11.59 -7.11 13.36
CA LYS A 50 12.34 -7.19 14.62
C LYS A 50 12.02 -8.44 15.46
N PHE A 51 11.04 -9.25 15.06
CA PHE A 51 10.69 -10.45 15.83
C PHE A 51 11.52 -11.67 15.43
N PRO A 52 12.09 -12.40 16.40
CA PRO A 52 12.69 -13.70 16.14
C PRO A 52 11.56 -14.71 15.95
N LEU A 53 11.16 -14.91 14.69
CA LEU A 53 10.25 -15.99 14.29
C LEU A 53 11.10 -17.12 13.74
N SER A 54 10.92 -18.32 14.30
CA SER A 54 11.50 -19.54 13.74
C SER A 54 10.73 -19.95 12.48
N ILE A 55 11.37 -20.70 11.57
CA ILE A 55 10.65 -21.27 10.43
C ILE A 55 9.72 -22.37 10.98
N PRO A 56 8.42 -22.34 10.65
CA PRO A 56 7.49 -23.34 11.13
C PRO A 56 7.68 -24.67 10.39
N SER A 57 7.15 -25.75 10.96
CA SER A 57 7.03 -27.03 10.25
C SER A 57 6.17 -26.88 8.98
N GLU A 58 6.33 -27.79 8.02
CA GLU A 58 5.56 -27.76 6.76
C GLU A 58 4.04 -27.75 7.00
N GLU A 59 3.58 -28.49 8.02
CA GLU A 59 2.18 -28.49 8.45
C GLU A 59 1.70 -27.10 8.91
N ARG A 60 2.51 -26.41 9.71
CA ARG A 60 2.19 -25.05 10.19
C ARG A 60 2.31 -24.00 9.08
N LEU A 61 3.24 -24.16 8.13
CA LEU A 61 3.31 -23.33 6.92
C LEU A 61 2.02 -23.45 6.10
N PHE A 62 1.52 -24.68 5.92
CA PHE A 62 0.27 -24.92 5.21
C PHE A 62 -0.93 -24.28 5.92
N GLN A 63 -1.02 -24.43 7.25
CA GLN A 63 -2.09 -23.81 8.04
C GLN A 63 -2.08 -22.27 7.93
N LEU A 64 -0.90 -21.64 8.02
CA LEU A 64 -0.78 -20.19 7.85
C LEU A 64 -1.22 -19.72 6.46
N ARG A 65 -0.83 -20.45 5.42
CA ARG A 65 -1.24 -20.15 4.04
C ARG A 65 -2.76 -20.24 3.87
N GLU A 66 -3.40 -21.26 4.44
CA GLU A 66 -4.85 -21.42 4.37
C GLU A 66 -5.60 -20.32 5.11
N ILE A 67 -5.13 -19.92 6.30
CA ILE A 67 -5.71 -18.79 7.03
C ILE A 67 -5.55 -17.50 6.22
N GLU A 68 -4.37 -17.28 5.61
CA GLU A 68 -4.13 -16.10 4.78
C GLU A 68 -5.05 -16.04 3.55
N LYS A 69 -5.29 -17.19 2.92
CA LYS A 69 -6.22 -17.30 1.79
C LYS A 69 -7.64 -16.93 2.22
N LYS A 70 -8.15 -17.54 3.30
CA LYS A 70 -9.48 -17.23 3.86
C LYS A 70 -9.62 -15.76 4.24
N MET A 71 -8.60 -15.20 4.89
CA MET A 71 -8.54 -13.80 5.27
C MET A 71 -8.68 -12.88 4.06
N ARG A 72 -7.95 -13.17 2.98
CA ARG A 72 -7.96 -12.38 1.75
C ARG A 72 -9.25 -12.50 0.96
N ASP A 73 -9.80 -13.71 0.86
CA ASP A 73 -11.07 -13.98 0.19
C ASP A 73 -12.21 -13.21 0.91
N ALA A 74 -12.22 -13.25 2.25
CA ALA A 74 -13.17 -12.48 3.05
C ALA A 74 -13.00 -10.96 2.87
N TYR A 75 -11.76 -10.47 2.76
CA TYR A 75 -11.47 -9.06 2.51
C TYR A 75 -11.93 -8.63 1.10
N ALA A 76 -11.71 -9.47 0.08
CA ALA A 76 -12.15 -9.24 -1.29
C ALA A 76 -13.69 -9.20 -1.42
N ASP A 77 -14.37 -10.05 -0.64
CA ASP A 77 -15.84 -10.11 -0.57
C ASP A 77 -16.46 -8.95 0.25
N GLY A 78 -15.66 -8.07 0.85
CA GLY A 78 -16.13 -6.98 1.71
C GLY A 78 -16.62 -7.44 3.10
N LYS A 79 -16.41 -8.72 3.46
CA LYS A 79 -16.76 -9.33 4.75
C LYS A 79 -15.72 -8.98 5.81
N THR A 80 -15.69 -7.70 6.17
CA THR A 80 -14.62 -7.09 6.96
C THR A 80 -14.46 -7.75 8.34
N GLU A 81 -15.56 -8.10 9.02
CA GLU A 81 -15.53 -8.77 10.33
C GLU A 81 -14.85 -10.15 10.25
N VAL A 82 -15.29 -10.99 9.31
CA VAL A 82 -14.73 -12.32 9.05
C VAL A 82 -13.24 -12.25 8.66
N ALA A 83 -12.87 -11.24 7.86
CA ALA A 83 -11.46 -11.01 7.51
C ALA A 83 -10.61 -10.71 8.76
N TYR A 84 -11.15 -9.95 9.73
CA TYR A 84 -10.45 -9.66 10.97
C TYR A 84 -10.42 -10.84 11.95
N GLU A 85 -11.44 -11.71 11.96
CA GLU A 85 -11.38 -12.98 12.69
C GLU A 85 -10.21 -13.84 12.19
N HIS A 86 -10.08 -14.00 10.87
CA HIS A 86 -8.96 -14.73 10.28
C HIS A 86 -7.62 -14.04 10.54
N LEU A 87 -7.57 -12.70 10.58
CA LEU A 87 -6.35 -11.98 10.97
C LEU A 87 -5.94 -12.29 12.42
N VAL A 88 -6.89 -12.34 13.35
CA VAL A 88 -6.62 -12.68 14.75
C VAL A 88 -6.11 -14.12 14.86
N GLU A 89 -6.74 -15.05 14.14
CA GLU A 89 -6.31 -16.44 14.05
C GLU A 89 -4.90 -16.57 13.47
N TYR A 90 -4.60 -15.82 12.41
CA TYR A 90 -3.29 -15.76 11.79
C TYR A 90 -2.20 -15.28 12.75
N ILE A 91 -2.46 -14.19 13.49
CA ILE A 91 -1.54 -13.66 14.50
C ILE A 91 -1.32 -14.66 15.63
N GLN A 92 -2.38 -15.34 16.07
CA GLN A 92 -2.28 -16.37 17.10
C GLN A 92 -1.35 -17.51 16.63
N GLN A 93 -1.53 -18.01 15.41
CA GLN A 93 -0.68 -19.07 14.85
C GLN A 93 0.78 -18.62 14.70
N LEU A 94 1.01 -17.39 14.20
CA LEU A 94 2.35 -16.81 14.12
C LEU A 94 3.02 -16.69 15.49
N SER A 95 2.25 -16.29 16.51
CA SER A 95 2.78 -16.09 17.86
C SER A 95 3.24 -17.42 18.48
N GLN A 96 2.58 -18.53 18.18
CA GLN A 96 2.98 -19.86 18.65
C GLN A 96 4.32 -20.36 18.10
N MET A 97 4.94 -19.61 17.17
CA MET A 97 6.24 -19.95 16.58
C MET A 97 7.41 -19.17 17.20
N ALA A 98 7.11 -18.27 18.12
CA ALA A 98 8.11 -17.55 18.87
C ALA A 98 8.39 -18.24 20.22
N GLU A 99 9.56 -17.95 20.79
CA GLU A 99 9.93 -18.41 22.13
C GLU A 99 8.96 -17.92 23.22
N ASP A 100 8.36 -16.74 23.02
CA ASP A 100 7.38 -16.14 23.93
C ASP A 100 6.09 -15.77 23.15
N PRO A 101 5.16 -16.73 22.99
CA PRO A 101 3.94 -16.50 22.22
C PRO A 101 3.08 -15.37 22.77
N SER A 102 2.94 -15.27 24.09
CA SER A 102 2.10 -14.24 24.71
C SER A 102 2.64 -12.84 24.44
N ARG A 103 3.96 -12.66 24.54
CA ARG A 103 4.59 -11.37 24.28
C ARG A 103 4.53 -10.99 22.81
N ILE A 104 4.74 -11.94 21.90
CA ILE A 104 4.66 -11.68 20.45
C ILE A 104 3.23 -11.33 20.05
N GLN A 105 2.24 -12.08 20.52
CA GLN A 105 0.83 -11.79 20.25
C GLN A 105 0.46 -10.37 20.71
N LYS A 106 0.80 -10.01 21.96
CA LYS A 106 0.55 -8.67 22.50
C LYS A 106 1.22 -7.58 21.68
N LYS A 107 2.47 -7.79 21.24
CA LYS A 107 3.19 -6.80 20.43
C LYS A 107 2.64 -6.67 19.01
N LEU A 108 2.23 -7.78 18.38
CA LEU A 108 1.62 -7.76 17.05
C LEU A 108 0.26 -7.06 17.08
N LEU A 109 -0.60 -7.40 18.04
CA LEU A 109 -1.88 -6.72 18.24
C LEU A 109 -1.68 -5.24 18.59
N ALA A 110 -0.75 -4.92 19.51
CA ALA A 110 -0.43 -3.53 19.83
C ALA A 110 0.10 -2.77 18.62
N SER A 111 0.92 -3.39 17.77
CA SER A 111 1.39 -2.78 16.52
C SER A 111 0.27 -2.58 15.51
N LEU A 112 -0.69 -3.51 15.41
CA LEU A 112 -1.87 -3.35 14.56
C LEU A 112 -2.76 -2.22 15.04
N LEU A 113 -3.06 -2.19 16.34
CA LEU A 113 -3.85 -1.13 16.96
C LEU A 113 -3.14 0.22 16.89
N ALA A 114 -1.84 0.26 17.11
CA ALA A 114 -1.02 1.45 16.90
C ALA A 114 -1.04 1.88 15.44
N SER A 115 -0.93 0.94 14.48
CA SER A 115 -1.01 1.25 13.05
C SER A 115 -2.39 1.81 12.68
N ARG A 116 -3.49 1.34 13.29
CA ARG A 116 -4.84 1.89 13.11
C ARG A 116 -5.06 3.22 13.83
N ASN A 117 -4.46 3.43 14.99
CA ASN A 117 -4.48 4.72 15.68
C ASN A 117 -3.56 5.74 14.99
N THR A 118 -2.52 5.28 14.27
CA THR A 118 -1.86 6.13 13.28
C THR A 118 -2.72 6.34 12.05
N VAL A 119 -3.65 5.44 11.68
CA VAL A 119 -4.69 5.75 10.66
C VAL A 119 -5.74 6.76 11.19
N SER A 120 -5.68 7.15 12.47
CA SER A 120 -6.48 8.28 13.00
C SER A 120 -5.78 9.64 12.85
N GLN A 121 -4.54 9.68 12.34
CA GLN A 121 -3.80 10.92 12.04
C GLN A 121 -2.55 10.70 11.17
N ALA A 122 -2.60 9.74 10.25
CA ALA A 122 -1.64 9.61 9.16
C ALA A 122 -2.39 10.13 7.95
N ASP A 123 -1.95 11.29 7.49
CA ASP A 123 -2.15 11.76 6.14
C ASP A 123 -2.13 10.56 5.18
N VAL A 124 -3.31 10.11 4.75
CA VAL A 124 -3.43 9.83 3.32
C VAL A 124 -3.23 11.22 2.74
N ASP A 125 -2.02 11.53 2.27
CA ASP A 125 -1.75 12.85 1.70
C ASP A 125 -2.75 13.05 0.55
N TYR A 126 -3.82 13.78 0.84
CA TYR A 126 -4.86 14.08 -0.12
C TYR A 126 -4.40 15.32 -0.84
N TYR A 127 -4.39 15.27 -2.17
CA TYR A 127 -4.27 16.49 -2.93
C TYR A 127 -5.54 17.31 -2.80
N THR A 128 -5.34 18.61 -2.63
CA THR A 128 -6.35 19.61 -2.92
C THR A 128 -6.61 19.65 -4.43
N PRO A 129 -7.77 20.19 -4.85
CA PRO A 129 -8.04 20.41 -6.28
C PRO A 129 -6.96 21.20 -7.00
N ASN A 130 -6.31 22.15 -6.31
CA ASN A 130 -5.25 22.99 -6.88
C ASN A 130 -3.95 22.20 -7.11
N GLU A 131 -3.57 21.31 -6.18
CA GLU A 131 -2.39 20.44 -6.34
C GLU A 131 -2.62 19.40 -7.45
N ALA A 132 -3.81 18.80 -7.49
CA ALA A 132 -4.20 17.88 -8.55
C ALA A 132 -4.27 18.58 -9.92
N ALA A 133 -4.69 19.85 -9.97
CA ALA A 133 -4.72 20.68 -11.16
C ALA A 133 -3.31 20.87 -11.74
N LYS A 134 -2.35 21.26 -10.90
CA LYS A 134 -0.94 21.37 -11.29
C LYS A 134 -0.39 20.05 -11.83
N LYS A 135 -0.66 18.96 -11.12
CA LYS A 135 -0.17 17.62 -11.47
C LYS A 135 -0.70 17.08 -12.79
N LEU A 136 -1.93 17.43 -13.15
CA LEU A 136 -2.57 17.00 -14.41
C LEU A 136 -2.47 18.05 -15.53
N GLY A 137 -1.92 19.23 -15.25
CA GLY A 137 -1.93 20.36 -16.20
C GLY A 137 -3.35 20.84 -16.54
N LEU A 138 -4.29 20.74 -15.59
CA LEU A 138 -5.70 21.10 -15.77
C LEU A 138 -6.08 22.28 -14.87
N SER A 139 -7.24 22.90 -15.14
CA SER A 139 -7.78 23.93 -14.25
C SER A 139 -8.37 23.34 -12.96
N ASP A 140 -8.31 24.10 -11.86
CA ASP A 140 -8.96 23.75 -10.58
C ASP A 140 -10.45 23.41 -10.75
N GLN A 141 -11.15 24.16 -11.61
CA GLN A 141 -12.57 23.94 -11.92
C GLN A 141 -12.79 22.60 -12.64
N THR A 142 -11.90 22.22 -13.56
CA THR A 142 -11.93 20.92 -14.24
C THR A 142 -11.77 19.79 -13.22
N ILE A 143 -10.83 19.93 -12.29
CA ILE A 143 -10.61 18.93 -11.22
C ILE A 143 -11.84 18.79 -10.33
N ARG A 144 -12.47 19.89 -9.91
CA ARG A 144 -13.70 19.84 -9.10
C ARG A 144 -14.83 19.11 -9.82
N ARG A 145 -15.03 19.39 -11.12
CA ARG A 145 -16.01 18.70 -11.95
C ARG A 145 -15.69 17.21 -12.11
N MET A 146 -14.42 16.85 -12.17
CA MET A 146 -13.98 15.45 -12.19
C MET A 146 -14.28 14.73 -10.87
N CYS A 147 -14.08 15.39 -9.73
CA CYS A 147 -14.47 14.87 -8.41
C CYS A 147 -15.98 14.62 -8.32
N GLU A 148 -16.79 15.59 -8.75
CA GLU A 148 -18.25 15.48 -8.78
C GLU A 148 -18.73 14.32 -9.67
N ASN A 149 -18.05 14.12 -10.81
CA ASN A 149 -18.31 13.03 -11.73
C ASN A 149 -17.65 11.70 -11.34
N LYS A 150 -17.13 11.58 -10.10
CA LYS A 150 -16.50 10.37 -9.54
C LYS A 150 -15.34 9.82 -10.38
N LYS A 151 -14.62 10.69 -11.10
CA LYS A 151 -13.42 10.29 -11.87
C LYS A 151 -12.22 9.96 -10.98
N PHE A 152 -12.22 10.43 -9.73
CA PHE A 152 -11.28 10.06 -8.68
C PHE A 152 -11.98 9.12 -7.69
N PRO A 153 -11.73 7.80 -7.76
CA PRO A 153 -12.26 6.86 -6.80
C PRO A 153 -11.80 7.25 -5.39
N ARG A 154 -12.71 7.24 -4.40
CA ARG A 154 -12.45 7.66 -3.01
C ARG A 154 -12.17 9.15 -2.79
N ALA A 155 -12.28 10.01 -3.80
CA ALA A 155 -12.34 11.45 -3.53
C ALA A 155 -13.62 11.79 -2.75
N TYR A 156 -13.49 12.66 -1.75
CA TYR A 156 -14.61 13.08 -0.91
C TYR A 156 -14.54 14.57 -0.60
N LYS A 157 -15.68 15.12 -0.18
CA LYS A 157 -15.82 16.52 0.23
C LYS A 157 -15.85 16.57 1.75
N THR A 158 -15.01 17.41 2.35
CA THR A 158 -15.00 17.64 3.81
C THR A 158 -16.26 18.40 4.23
N GLN A 159 -16.55 18.45 5.54
CA GLN A 159 -17.68 19.24 6.05
C GLN A 159 -17.58 20.73 5.72
N GLY A 160 -16.36 21.26 5.55
CA GLY A 160 -16.11 22.63 5.09
C GLY A 160 -16.22 22.84 3.57
N GLY A 161 -16.62 21.82 2.82
CA GLY A 161 -16.84 21.92 1.38
C GLY A 161 -15.59 21.79 0.50
N HIS A 162 -14.44 21.43 1.07
CA HIS A 162 -13.22 21.23 0.32
C HIS A 162 -13.08 19.78 -0.16
N TRP A 163 -12.66 19.60 -1.41
CA TRP A 163 -12.36 18.27 -1.93
C TRP A 163 -11.03 17.74 -1.40
N ARG A 164 -10.97 16.42 -1.22
CA ARG A 164 -9.79 15.64 -0.85
C ARG A 164 -9.65 14.53 -1.88
N ILE A 165 -8.55 14.55 -2.63
CA ILE A 165 -8.28 13.64 -3.74
C ILE A 165 -7.14 12.71 -3.35
N PRO A 166 -7.36 11.39 -3.28
CA PRO A 166 -6.33 10.45 -2.86
C PRO A 166 -5.08 10.52 -3.76
N GLN A 167 -3.89 10.55 -3.15
CA GLN A 167 -2.62 10.50 -3.88
C GLN A 167 -2.46 9.27 -4.78
N ASP A 168 -3.00 8.12 -4.35
CA ASP A 168 -3.00 6.86 -5.11
C ASP A 168 -3.84 6.89 -6.39
N SER A 169 -4.61 7.96 -6.60
CA SER A 169 -5.29 8.23 -7.89
C SER A 169 -4.33 8.67 -8.99
N PHE A 170 -3.07 8.95 -8.65
CA PHE A 170 -2.06 9.43 -9.58
C PHE A 170 -0.89 8.46 -9.67
N ILE A 171 -0.39 8.25 -10.89
CA ILE A 171 0.70 7.30 -11.16
C ILE A 171 2.07 7.95 -10.90
N THR A 172 2.18 9.27 -11.03
CA THR A 172 3.44 9.99 -10.86
C THR A 172 3.75 10.29 -9.39
N THR A 173 5.03 10.27 -9.04
CA THR A 173 5.54 10.64 -7.71
C THR A 173 5.76 12.16 -7.59
N PRO A 174 5.78 12.75 -6.38
CA PRO A 174 6.05 14.18 -6.20
C PRO A 174 7.39 14.64 -6.81
N VAL A 175 8.41 13.78 -6.79
CA VAL A 175 9.73 14.07 -7.39
C VAL A 175 9.62 14.21 -8.91
N GLN A 176 8.82 13.35 -9.56
CA GLN A 176 8.59 13.40 -11.00
C GLN A 176 7.82 14.66 -11.40
N ASP A 177 6.81 15.06 -10.62
CA ASP A 177 6.05 16.28 -10.91
C ASP A 177 6.92 17.53 -10.82
N ASN A 178 7.72 17.66 -9.75
CA ASN A 178 8.61 18.80 -9.56
C ASN A 178 9.66 18.88 -10.69
N THR A 179 10.16 17.73 -11.14
CA THR A 179 11.10 17.66 -12.26
C THR A 179 10.44 18.10 -13.56
N ALA A 180 9.20 17.67 -13.81
CA ALA A 180 8.43 18.08 -14.98
C ALA A 180 8.10 19.58 -14.96
N GLU A 181 7.68 20.13 -13.82
CA GLU A 181 7.37 21.56 -13.65
C GLU A 181 8.63 22.43 -13.86
N ALA A 182 9.79 22.00 -13.33
CA ALA A 182 11.06 22.68 -13.55
C ALA A 182 11.48 22.67 -15.02
N LEU A 183 11.34 21.53 -15.70
CA LEU A 183 11.66 21.39 -17.13
C LEU A 183 10.74 22.27 -17.98
N MET A 184 9.45 22.27 -17.69
CA MET A 184 8.44 23.05 -18.42
C MET A 184 8.66 24.56 -18.21
N SER A 185 8.99 24.97 -16.99
CA SER A 185 9.35 26.37 -16.68
C SER A 185 10.60 26.84 -17.45
N GLN A 186 11.59 25.95 -17.63
CA GLN A 186 12.77 26.25 -18.44
C GLN A 186 12.44 26.38 -19.93
N ILE A 187 11.54 25.53 -20.44
CA ILE A 187 11.08 25.59 -21.84
C ILE A 187 10.28 26.89 -22.07
N ASP A 188 9.34 27.22 -21.19
CA ASP A 188 8.53 28.44 -21.28
C ASP A 188 9.37 29.71 -21.19
N HIS A 189 10.44 29.68 -20.40
CA HIS A 189 11.40 30.78 -20.31
C HIS A 189 12.17 30.93 -21.63
N LYS A 190 12.70 29.83 -22.19
CA LYS A 190 13.39 29.83 -23.49
C LYS A 190 12.48 30.28 -24.63
N ASN A 191 11.23 29.83 -24.65
CA ASN A 191 10.27 30.23 -25.68
C ASN A 191 9.95 31.73 -25.59
N ARG A 192 9.84 32.29 -24.37
CA ARG A 192 9.67 33.74 -24.19
C ARG A 192 10.89 34.55 -24.61
N GLU A 193 12.10 34.03 -24.42
CA GLU A 193 13.34 34.69 -24.86
C GLU A 193 13.57 34.59 -26.37
N ALA A 194 13.15 33.48 -26.99
CA ALA A 194 13.26 33.27 -28.43
C ALA A 194 12.29 34.15 -29.25
N GLY A 195 11.25 34.70 -28.61
CA GLY A 195 10.18 35.45 -29.28
C GLY A 195 9.22 34.53 -30.04
N ASP A 196 8.04 35.04 -30.38
CA ASP A 196 7.13 34.32 -31.28
C ASP A 196 7.84 34.13 -32.63
N VAL A 197 7.90 32.88 -33.09
CA VAL A 197 8.28 32.59 -34.47
C VAL A 197 7.11 33.02 -35.32
N ASP A 198 7.26 34.14 -36.05
CA ASP A 198 6.26 34.59 -36.99
C ASP A 198 6.12 33.55 -38.10
N GLU A 199 4.99 32.84 -38.12
CA GLU A 199 4.71 31.74 -39.06
C GLU A 199 4.62 32.20 -40.53
N PHE A 200 4.79 33.50 -40.79
CA PHE A 200 4.79 34.11 -42.12
C PHE A 200 6.19 34.37 -42.72
N ASP A 201 7.28 34.04 -42.02
CA ASP A 201 8.67 34.11 -42.54
C ASP A 201 9.22 32.71 -42.91
N LEU A 202 8.52 32.00 -43.81
CA LEU A 202 8.96 30.73 -44.44
C LEU A 202 8.95 30.80 -45.97
#